data_AF-A0A2V8JFP7-F1
#
_entry.id   AF-A0A2V8JFP7-F1
#
_cell.length_a   1.000
_cell.length_b   1.000
_cell.length_c   1.000
_cell.angle_alpha   90.00
_cell.angle_beta   90.00
_cell.angle_gamma   90.00
#
_symmetry.space_group_name_H-M   'P 1'
#
loop_
_entity.id
_entity.type
_entity.pdbx_description
1 polymer ?
#
loop_
_entity_poly.entity_id
_entity_poly.type
_entity_poly.pdbx_seq_one_letter_code
_entity_poly.pdbx_strand_id
1 'polypeptide(L)'
;MRAYLSRLLVVAAVFILSIGVGLLVTQQGGRLPLLPDQMASTGGIYEFTWSPDGKSIAYVSSQSGNSELWVVPSSGGSSERITSTTATKKQPRWSNDGEWIAYVALQPGGSGDIQMVSADGQTRINLTETIGDDRDPSWSPDSRQLAFTERTAGRARIMVADIESREVRPLAEIAGSSLQWSPDGKSIAFVSDPLLPNDDRRDNEDIFIVPAGGGAPRLLTPGTPRFREVTPSWSPDSRQIAFASDSSGYSNIYVLDTQTGANRSLAPEPVDEFAPKWSPDGNSIAFIRNEDSQFTLWVTPVQGGRALRISDRDGVNGGFETDDATPHGTYQWSPDGKKIAFTHSDPGRTSDLWVASIDTTRTTQTTNSMPNELRREARFVWPDTIAYRSFDGTEVQALVYKPRGGKPKPGHPALLLFRDTVDGQNAKAWDPFIQLFVSNGYLVFAPNVRGSSGRGKDYRQLVFEHGGDHDVRDAFIGLDNLSSQGLIDTQRVGVFGAGTGGFLATAALVKDEARFKAAVCLYGIVDAATAASYPEMALWSRYLIGSTPMGNPLAFYERSLINFVDKRSKGSGSITVSSRTNRKVGNTGAPTTCASRSKPWAPCLKNTCLVESERFVSAEAGEREFGIPYALSRG
;
A
#
# COMPACT_ATOMS: atom_id res chain seq x y z
N MET A 1 29.14 63.73 -22.99
CA MET A 1 28.59 62.60 -23.77
C MET A 1 29.35 61.28 -23.53
N ARG A 2 30.68 61.21 -23.71
CA ARG A 2 31.49 59.99 -23.43
C ARG A 2 31.36 59.43 -22.00
N ALA A 3 31.34 60.31 -20.98
CA ALA A 3 31.17 59.90 -19.58
C ALA A 3 29.76 59.37 -19.24
N TYR A 4 28.75 59.68 -20.06
CA TYR A 4 27.38 59.22 -19.88
C TYR A 4 27.19 57.84 -20.52
N LEU A 5 27.76 57.66 -21.71
CA LEU A 5 27.82 56.36 -22.41
C LEU A 5 28.61 55.31 -21.63
N SER A 6 29.72 55.68 -20.99
CA SER A 6 30.48 54.74 -20.14
C SER A 6 29.70 54.29 -18.91
N ARG A 7 28.95 55.19 -18.27
CA ARG A 7 28.08 54.84 -17.13
C ARG A 7 26.91 53.95 -17.56
N LEU A 8 26.31 54.21 -18.71
CA LEU A 8 25.22 53.38 -19.26
C LEU A 8 25.70 51.96 -19.62
N LEU A 9 26.90 51.83 -20.19
CA LEU A 9 27.52 50.54 -20.48
C LEU A 9 27.83 49.73 -19.21
N VAL A 10 28.29 50.40 -18.14
CA VAL A 10 28.53 49.74 -16.84
C VAL A 10 27.22 49.28 -16.21
N VAL A 11 26.16 50.10 -16.24
CA VAL A 11 24.84 49.72 -15.71
C VAL A 11 24.24 48.56 -16.51
N ALA A 12 24.31 48.61 -17.85
CA ALA A 12 23.84 47.52 -18.71
C ALA A 12 24.64 46.23 -18.49
N ALA A 13 25.97 46.33 -18.34
CA ALA A 13 26.81 45.17 -18.03
C ALA A 13 26.48 44.57 -16.66
N VAL A 14 26.24 45.39 -15.63
CA VAL A 14 25.80 44.91 -14.30
C VAL A 14 24.41 44.27 -14.37
N PHE A 15 23.50 44.81 -15.17
CA PHE A 15 22.14 44.25 -15.36
C PHE A 15 22.18 42.91 -16.10
N ILE A 16 23.00 42.78 -17.14
CA ILE A 16 23.19 41.52 -17.88
C ILE A 16 23.92 40.49 -17.02
N LEU A 17 24.90 40.91 -16.21
CA LEU A 17 25.59 40.03 -15.28
C LEU A 17 24.66 39.56 -14.16
N SER A 18 23.74 40.39 -13.67
CA SER A 18 22.75 40.01 -12.65
C SER A 18 21.63 39.14 -13.21
N ILE A 19 21.22 39.33 -14.46
CA ILE A 19 20.34 38.38 -15.17
C ILE A 19 21.07 37.06 -15.45
N GLY A 20 22.34 37.09 -15.85
CA GLY A 20 23.17 35.91 -16.10
C GLY A 20 23.50 35.13 -14.82
N VAL A 21 23.81 35.80 -13.72
CA VAL A 21 23.98 35.21 -12.38
C VAL A 21 22.63 34.76 -11.84
N GLY A 22 21.54 35.48 -12.06
CA GLY A 22 20.19 35.02 -11.74
C GLY A 22 19.82 33.74 -12.49
N LEU A 23 20.15 33.65 -13.78
CA LEU A 23 19.96 32.45 -14.61
C LEU A 23 20.87 31.30 -14.18
N LEU A 24 22.14 31.54 -13.87
CA LEU A 24 23.08 30.55 -13.32
C LEU A 24 22.70 30.10 -11.91
N VAL A 25 22.20 30.99 -11.06
CA VAL A 25 21.64 30.68 -9.74
C VAL A 25 20.26 30.02 -9.87
N THR A 26 19.56 30.11 -11.00
CA THR A 26 18.35 29.30 -11.25
C THR A 26 18.63 27.97 -11.94
N GLN A 27 19.75 27.83 -12.66
CA GLN A 27 20.17 26.58 -13.31
C GLN A 27 21.08 25.71 -12.43
N GLN A 28 21.90 26.31 -11.55
CA GLN A 28 22.67 25.65 -10.49
C GLN A 28 22.11 25.91 -9.09
N GLY A 29 21.02 26.68 -8.97
CA GLY A 29 20.30 26.85 -7.71
C GLY A 29 19.82 25.52 -7.23
N GLY A 30 20.55 24.97 -6.26
CA GLY A 30 20.16 23.78 -5.52
C GLY A 30 18.69 23.91 -5.20
N ARG A 31 17.88 23.00 -5.74
CA ARG A 31 16.52 22.85 -5.26
C ARG A 31 16.64 22.67 -3.77
N LEU A 32 16.05 23.61 -3.01
CA LEU A 32 16.01 23.50 -1.56
C LEU A 32 15.55 22.08 -1.22
N PRO A 33 16.30 21.38 -0.35
CA PRO A 33 15.90 20.06 0.11
C PRO A 33 14.46 20.10 0.61
N LEU A 34 13.72 19.02 0.37
CA LEU A 34 12.38 18.90 0.92
C LEU A 34 12.50 18.84 2.44
N LEU A 35 11.56 19.48 3.12
CA LEU A 35 11.51 19.48 4.59
C LEU A 35 10.52 18.43 5.10
N PRO A 36 10.77 17.82 6.27
CA PRO A 36 9.85 16.87 6.89
C PRO A 36 8.41 17.39 6.97
N ASP A 37 8.20 18.65 7.35
CA ASP A 37 6.85 19.25 7.47
C ASP A 37 6.11 19.30 6.13
N GLN A 38 6.82 19.52 5.02
CA GLN A 38 6.22 19.51 3.69
C GLN A 38 5.75 18.10 3.34
N MET A 39 6.58 17.10 3.61
CA MET A 39 6.27 15.69 3.36
C MET A 39 5.13 15.19 4.26
N ALA A 40 5.15 15.59 5.53
CA ALA A 40 4.10 15.35 6.52
C ALA A 40 2.74 15.94 6.12
N SER A 41 2.73 17.02 5.33
CA SER A 41 1.49 17.63 4.83
C SER A 41 0.87 16.92 3.62
N THR A 42 1.57 15.93 3.04
CA THR A 42 1.04 15.19 1.89
C THR A 42 -0.01 14.17 2.33
N GLY A 43 -1.11 14.10 1.59
CA GLY A 43 -2.14 13.08 1.72
C GLY A 43 -2.47 12.49 0.35
N GLY A 44 -3.34 11.49 0.31
CA GLY A 44 -3.77 10.88 -0.94
C GLY A 44 -5.16 10.28 -0.84
N ILE A 45 -5.70 9.94 -2.00
CA ILE A 45 -7.00 9.27 -2.15
C ILE A 45 -6.75 7.86 -2.69
N TYR A 46 -7.23 6.87 -1.95
CA TYR A 46 -7.04 5.44 -2.27
C TYR A 46 -8.36 4.69 -2.45
N GLU A 47 -9.44 5.18 -1.82
CA GLU A 47 -10.74 4.51 -1.80
C GLU A 47 -11.84 5.46 -2.29
N PHE A 48 -12.68 4.98 -3.21
CA PHE A 48 -13.77 5.75 -3.80
C PHE A 48 -14.88 4.85 -4.36
N THR A 49 -16.01 5.47 -4.70
CA THR A 49 -17.16 4.82 -5.33
C THR A 49 -17.91 5.81 -6.22
N TRP A 50 -18.37 5.35 -7.39
CA TRP A 50 -19.26 6.13 -8.25
C TRP A 50 -20.64 6.30 -7.61
N SER A 51 -21.24 7.47 -7.83
CA SER A 51 -22.69 7.59 -7.75
C SER A 51 -23.35 6.77 -8.87
N PRO A 52 -24.53 6.18 -8.63
CA PRO A 52 -25.21 5.31 -9.61
C PRO A 52 -25.68 6.08 -10.85
N ASP A 53 -25.80 7.40 -10.79
CA ASP A 53 -26.11 8.24 -11.95
C ASP A 53 -24.87 8.69 -12.74
N GLY A 54 -23.66 8.37 -12.25
CA GLY A 54 -22.38 8.67 -12.89
C GLY A 54 -21.97 10.16 -12.85
N LYS A 55 -22.69 11.03 -12.13
CA LYS A 55 -22.37 12.47 -12.09
C LYS A 55 -21.38 12.84 -11.01
N SER A 56 -21.26 12.02 -9.98
CA SER A 56 -20.42 12.28 -8.80
C SER A 56 -19.61 11.04 -8.39
N ILE A 57 -18.53 11.27 -7.64
CA ILE A 57 -17.69 10.24 -7.04
C ILE A 57 -17.55 10.56 -5.56
N ALA A 58 -17.91 9.61 -4.68
CA ALA A 58 -17.60 9.67 -3.25
C ALA A 58 -16.22 9.06 -3.01
N TYR A 59 -15.44 9.65 -2.12
CA TYR A 59 -14.09 9.19 -1.81
C TYR A 59 -13.67 9.51 -0.38
N VAL A 60 -12.65 8.79 0.10
CA VAL A 60 -12.07 9.03 1.42
C VAL A 60 -10.87 9.97 1.28
N SER A 61 -10.82 11.02 2.09
CA SER A 61 -9.65 11.91 2.18
C SER A 61 -9.43 12.44 3.58
N SER A 62 -8.15 12.52 3.96
CA SER A 62 -7.67 13.09 5.22
C SER A 62 -7.40 14.59 5.14
N GLN A 63 -7.79 15.28 4.05
CA GLN A 63 -7.50 16.71 3.83
C GLN A 63 -8.03 17.66 4.93
N SER A 64 -8.99 17.21 5.75
CA SER A 64 -9.49 17.94 6.92
C SER A 64 -8.87 17.51 8.26
N GLY A 65 -7.78 16.74 8.25
CA GLY A 65 -7.07 16.24 9.44
C GLY A 65 -7.54 14.87 9.95
N ASN A 66 -8.73 14.42 9.55
CA ASN A 66 -9.23 13.04 9.74
C ASN A 66 -9.71 12.49 8.39
N SER A 67 -9.64 11.18 8.18
CA SER A 67 -10.19 10.53 6.98
C SER A 67 -11.71 10.60 7.01
N GLU A 68 -12.27 11.34 6.07
CA GLU A 68 -13.69 11.63 5.94
C GLU A 68 -14.17 11.31 4.54
N LEU A 69 -15.49 11.16 4.38
CA LEU A 69 -16.12 11.06 3.09
C LEU A 69 -16.29 12.43 2.46
N TRP A 70 -15.89 12.51 1.20
CA TRP A 70 -16.04 13.66 0.33
C TRP A 70 -16.72 13.25 -0.95
N VAL A 71 -17.40 14.18 -1.60
CA VAL A 71 -18.02 13.98 -2.93
C VAL A 71 -17.49 15.03 -3.88
N VAL A 72 -17.15 14.62 -5.10
CA VAL A 72 -16.70 15.50 -6.18
C VAL A 72 -17.48 15.19 -7.47
N PRO A 73 -17.81 16.20 -8.30
CA PRO A 73 -18.35 15.93 -9.64
C PRO A 73 -17.40 15.07 -10.46
N SER A 74 -17.92 14.13 -11.25
CA SER A 74 -17.10 13.25 -12.08
C SER A 74 -16.38 13.96 -13.23
N SER A 75 -16.81 15.18 -13.55
CA SER A 75 -16.12 16.11 -14.45
C SER A 75 -14.94 16.85 -13.81
N GLY A 76 -14.70 16.66 -12.51
CA GLY A 76 -13.85 17.52 -11.68
C GLY A 76 -14.59 18.75 -11.17
N GLY A 77 -13.99 19.44 -10.20
CA GLY A 77 -14.56 20.63 -9.58
C GLY A 77 -14.25 20.69 -8.08
N SER A 78 -15.06 21.46 -7.35
CA SER A 78 -14.98 21.53 -5.89
C SER A 78 -15.53 20.27 -5.25
N SER A 79 -14.89 19.85 -4.16
CA SER A 79 -15.32 18.70 -3.36
C SER A 79 -16.05 19.16 -2.11
N GLU A 80 -17.09 18.42 -1.72
CA GLU A 80 -17.90 18.67 -0.53
C GLU A 80 -17.69 17.56 0.50
N ARG A 81 -17.56 17.94 1.78
CA ARG A 81 -17.39 16.99 2.89
C ARG A 81 -18.76 16.49 3.34
N ILE A 82 -18.95 15.17 3.37
CA ILE A 82 -20.22 14.52 3.73
C ILE A 82 -20.22 14.06 5.20
N THR A 83 -19.07 13.63 5.73
CA THR A 83 -18.95 13.15 7.11
C THR A 83 -18.05 14.04 7.96
N SER A 84 -18.36 14.11 9.25
CA SER A 84 -17.59 14.93 10.21
C SER A 84 -17.63 14.30 11.61
N THR A 85 -16.89 13.20 11.80
CA THR A 85 -16.85 12.48 13.09
C THR A 85 -15.43 12.09 13.46
N THR A 86 -15.23 11.58 14.68
CA THR A 86 -13.92 11.18 15.20
C THR A 86 -13.39 9.88 14.60
N ALA A 87 -14.26 8.93 14.23
CA ALA A 87 -13.85 7.67 13.59
C ALA A 87 -13.19 7.91 12.22
N THR A 88 -12.25 7.07 11.80
CA THR A 88 -11.63 7.13 10.46
C THR A 88 -12.54 6.43 9.45
N LYS A 89 -12.86 7.06 8.32
CA LYS A 89 -13.76 6.45 7.32
C LYS A 89 -12.96 5.63 6.31
N LYS A 90 -13.49 4.48 5.93
CA LYS A 90 -12.90 3.59 4.92
C LYS A 90 -13.95 2.91 4.05
N GLN A 91 -13.53 2.38 2.91
CA GLN A 91 -14.27 1.50 2.00
C GLN A 91 -15.69 2.01 1.66
N PRO A 92 -15.85 3.25 1.13
CA PRO A 92 -17.16 3.78 0.79
C PRO A 92 -17.80 2.99 -0.35
N ARG A 93 -19.11 2.80 -0.27
CA ARG A 93 -19.95 2.14 -1.29
C ARG A 93 -21.27 2.87 -1.43
N TRP A 94 -21.48 3.48 -2.60
CA TRP A 94 -22.77 4.08 -2.93
C TRP A 94 -23.82 2.98 -3.15
N SER A 95 -25.03 3.17 -2.64
CA SER A 95 -26.18 2.32 -2.94
C SER A 95 -26.58 2.47 -4.41
N ASN A 96 -27.19 1.43 -4.98
CA ASN A 96 -27.58 1.43 -6.39
C ASN A 96 -28.74 2.39 -6.69
N ASP A 97 -29.56 2.72 -5.70
CA ASP A 97 -30.62 3.73 -5.79
C ASP A 97 -30.12 5.18 -5.62
N GLY A 98 -28.89 5.35 -5.14
CA GLY A 98 -28.26 6.65 -4.96
C GLY A 98 -28.57 7.34 -3.64
N GLU A 99 -29.41 6.75 -2.78
CA GLU A 99 -29.84 7.40 -1.53
C GLU A 99 -28.78 7.38 -0.44
N TRP A 100 -27.92 6.35 -0.40
CA TRP A 100 -27.01 6.08 0.71
C TRP A 100 -25.57 5.85 0.25
N ILE A 101 -24.64 6.16 1.14
CA ILE A 101 -23.24 5.75 1.07
C ILE A 101 -22.96 4.94 2.33
N ALA A 102 -22.75 3.64 2.17
CA ALA A 102 -22.23 2.78 3.23
C ALA A 102 -20.70 2.94 3.34
N TYR A 103 -20.15 2.87 4.54
CA TYR A 103 -18.73 2.95 4.79
C TYR A 103 -18.36 2.25 6.10
N VAL A 104 -17.08 1.90 6.23
CA VAL A 104 -16.51 1.41 7.48
C VAL A 104 -16.10 2.60 8.33
N ALA A 105 -16.62 2.70 9.54
CA ALA A 105 -16.20 3.63 10.58
C ALA A 105 -15.20 2.94 11.51
N LEU A 106 -13.91 3.17 11.27
CA LEU A 106 -12.84 2.60 12.09
C LEU A 106 -12.69 3.39 13.39
N GLN A 107 -13.05 2.76 14.50
CA GLN A 107 -13.01 3.38 15.84
C GLN A 107 -11.58 3.46 16.39
N PRO A 108 -11.31 4.38 17.34
CA PRO A 108 -10.08 4.37 18.12
C PRO A 108 -9.89 3.01 18.81
N GLY A 109 -8.83 2.29 18.45
CA GLY A 109 -8.61 0.90 18.89
C GLY A 109 -8.77 -0.15 17.78
N GLY A 110 -9.29 0.22 16.61
CA GLY A 110 -9.13 -0.53 15.36
C GLY A 110 -10.24 -1.51 14.99
N SER A 111 -11.39 -1.50 15.66
CA SER A 111 -12.61 -2.20 15.19
C SER A 111 -13.38 -1.31 14.22
N GLY A 112 -13.70 -1.84 13.05
CA GLY A 112 -14.61 -1.21 12.08
C GLY A 112 -16.07 -1.53 12.37
N ASP A 113 -16.93 -0.51 12.34
CA ASP A 113 -18.38 -0.66 12.28
C ASP A 113 -18.90 -0.26 10.89
N ILE A 114 -19.99 -0.86 10.42
CA ILE A 114 -20.67 -0.43 9.19
C ILE A 114 -21.63 0.71 9.50
N GLN A 115 -21.42 1.83 8.83
CA GLN A 115 -22.27 3.01 8.90
C GLN A 115 -22.76 3.42 7.54
N MET A 116 -23.86 4.18 7.52
CA MET A 116 -24.43 4.77 6.32
C MET A 116 -24.69 6.25 6.52
N VAL A 117 -24.47 7.02 5.47
CA VAL A 117 -24.86 8.43 5.38
C VAL A 117 -25.69 8.64 4.12
N SER A 118 -26.73 9.48 4.19
CA SER A 118 -27.48 9.86 3.00
C SER A 118 -26.59 10.62 2.02
N ALA A 119 -26.89 10.55 0.73
CA ALA A 119 -26.10 11.21 -0.31
C ALA A 119 -25.94 12.73 -0.12
N ASP A 120 -26.89 13.38 0.56
CA ASP A 120 -26.86 14.79 0.94
C ASP A 120 -26.12 15.08 2.27
N GLY A 121 -25.64 14.05 2.96
CA GLY A 121 -24.93 14.15 4.24
C GLY A 121 -25.79 14.39 5.47
N GLN A 122 -27.12 14.53 5.32
CA GLN A 122 -28.01 15.00 6.40
C GLN A 122 -28.40 13.90 7.39
N THR A 123 -28.54 12.66 6.91
CA THR A 123 -28.98 11.53 7.73
C THR A 123 -27.86 10.52 7.88
N ARG A 124 -27.66 10.03 9.11
CA ARG A 124 -26.67 9.00 9.42
C ARG A 124 -27.32 7.84 10.16
N ILE A 125 -26.93 6.62 9.79
CA ILE A 125 -27.38 5.38 10.41
C ILE A 125 -26.15 4.58 10.80
N ASN A 126 -26.12 4.14 12.06
CA ASN A 126 -25.17 3.12 12.50
C ASN A 126 -25.82 1.76 12.30
N LEU A 127 -25.27 0.95 11.40
CA LEU A 127 -25.86 -0.34 11.03
C LEU A 127 -25.35 -1.45 11.93
N THR A 128 -24.09 -1.36 12.36
CA THR A 128 -23.49 -2.30 13.31
C THR A 128 -22.87 -1.56 14.50
N GLU A 129 -22.95 -2.20 15.67
CA GLU A 129 -22.30 -1.77 16.91
C GLU A 129 -21.71 -3.01 17.58
N THR A 130 -20.72 -3.62 16.94
CA THR A 130 -20.19 -4.92 17.39
C THR A 130 -18.78 -4.83 17.94
N ILE A 131 -18.39 -5.86 18.69
CA ILE A 131 -16.99 -6.04 19.11
C ILE A 131 -16.15 -6.56 17.93
N GLY A 132 -16.79 -7.01 16.84
CA GLY A 132 -16.14 -7.46 15.62
C GLY A 132 -15.55 -6.32 14.81
N ASP A 133 -14.64 -6.67 13.91
CA ASP A 133 -14.15 -5.79 12.87
C ASP A 133 -14.96 -6.06 11.60
N ASP A 134 -15.94 -5.19 11.34
CA ASP A 134 -16.82 -5.24 10.18
C ASP A 134 -16.21 -4.49 8.99
N ARG A 135 -16.15 -5.14 7.83
CA ARG A 135 -15.43 -4.65 6.64
C ARG A 135 -16.09 -5.09 5.33
N ASP A 136 -15.57 -4.57 4.22
CA ASP A 136 -15.95 -4.95 2.84
C ASP A 136 -17.46 -4.86 2.56
N PRO A 137 -18.13 -3.72 2.84
CA PRO A 137 -19.56 -3.58 2.57
C PRO A 137 -19.86 -3.78 1.08
N SER A 138 -20.99 -4.39 0.77
CA SER A 138 -21.42 -4.70 -0.61
C SER A 138 -22.95 -4.67 -0.70
N TRP A 139 -23.48 -3.78 -1.54
CA TRP A 139 -24.91 -3.55 -1.70
C TRP A 139 -25.59 -4.62 -2.56
N SER A 140 -26.78 -5.05 -2.16
CA SER A 140 -27.66 -5.79 -3.06
C SER A 140 -28.08 -4.91 -4.26
N PRO A 141 -28.38 -5.49 -5.43
CA PRO A 141 -28.74 -4.71 -6.62
C PRO A 141 -29.97 -3.81 -6.43
N ASP A 142 -30.90 -4.21 -5.55
CA ASP A 142 -32.11 -3.47 -5.21
C ASP A 142 -31.92 -2.49 -4.03
N SER A 143 -30.71 -2.36 -3.49
CA SER A 143 -30.36 -1.49 -2.36
C SER A 143 -31.08 -1.79 -1.03
N ARG A 144 -31.75 -2.94 -0.91
CA ARG A 144 -32.47 -3.32 0.32
C ARG A 144 -31.61 -4.05 1.34
N GLN A 145 -30.48 -4.61 0.91
CA GLN A 145 -29.59 -5.39 1.76
C GLN A 145 -28.13 -4.96 1.56
N LEU A 146 -27.35 -5.12 2.63
CA LEU A 146 -25.92 -4.88 2.63
C LEU A 146 -25.19 -6.10 3.21
N ALA A 147 -24.35 -6.73 2.40
CA ALA A 147 -23.46 -7.80 2.85
C ALA A 147 -22.12 -7.20 3.32
N PHE A 148 -21.50 -7.81 4.33
CA PHE A 148 -20.19 -7.40 4.84
C PHE A 148 -19.50 -8.58 5.52
N THR A 149 -18.20 -8.47 5.75
CA THR A 149 -17.42 -9.47 6.49
C THR A 149 -17.25 -9.01 7.92
N GLU A 150 -17.61 -9.85 8.89
CA GLU A 150 -17.30 -9.64 10.31
C GLU A 150 -16.12 -10.54 10.70
N ARG A 151 -15.11 -9.95 11.36
CA ARG A 151 -14.00 -10.68 11.98
C ARG A 151 -13.98 -10.49 13.49
N THR A 152 -14.03 -11.60 14.22
CA THR A 152 -13.82 -11.66 15.68
C THR A 152 -12.67 -12.62 15.98
N ALA A 153 -12.17 -12.63 17.23
CA ALA A 153 -11.05 -13.48 17.62
C ALA A 153 -11.35 -14.98 17.32
N GLY A 154 -10.67 -15.53 16.32
CA GLY A 154 -10.83 -16.93 15.89
C GLY A 154 -12.06 -17.24 15.03
N ARG A 155 -12.86 -16.24 14.62
CA ARG A 155 -14.05 -16.46 13.78
C ARG A 155 -14.20 -15.34 12.74
N ALA A 156 -14.45 -15.73 11.50
CA ALA A 156 -14.81 -14.80 10.43
C ALA A 156 -16.05 -15.33 9.72
N ARG A 157 -16.99 -14.44 9.43
CA ARG A 157 -18.28 -14.80 8.82
C ARG A 157 -18.73 -13.74 7.83
N ILE A 158 -19.57 -14.15 6.89
CA ILE A 158 -20.28 -13.24 5.99
C ILE A 158 -21.61 -12.89 6.66
N MET A 159 -21.86 -11.60 6.81
CA MET A 159 -23.06 -11.03 7.40
C MET A 159 -23.93 -10.39 6.33
N VAL A 160 -25.23 -10.26 6.62
CA VAL A 160 -26.16 -9.46 5.82
C VAL A 160 -27.02 -8.61 6.74
N ALA A 161 -27.18 -7.34 6.36
CA ALA A 161 -28.08 -6.40 7.02
C ALA A 161 -29.24 -6.07 6.09
N ASP A 162 -30.46 -6.09 6.62
CA ASP A 162 -31.64 -5.55 5.97
C ASP A 162 -31.79 -4.06 6.33
N ILE A 163 -31.94 -3.20 5.34
CA ILE A 163 -31.83 -1.74 5.54
C ILE A 163 -33.09 -1.13 6.15
N GLU A 164 -34.27 -1.65 5.81
CA GLU A 164 -35.54 -1.15 6.31
C GLU A 164 -35.75 -1.54 7.78
N SER A 165 -35.62 -2.85 8.07
CA SER A 165 -35.79 -3.40 9.42
C SER A 165 -34.59 -3.17 10.34
N ARG A 166 -33.41 -2.91 9.76
CA ARG A 166 -32.11 -2.84 10.44
C ARG A 166 -31.68 -4.15 11.12
N GLU A 167 -32.25 -5.27 10.70
CA GLU A 167 -31.84 -6.59 11.20
C GLU A 167 -30.48 -6.98 10.59
N VAL A 168 -29.53 -7.35 11.45
CA VAL A 168 -28.22 -7.87 11.05
C VAL A 168 -28.13 -9.34 11.44
N ARG A 169 -27.83 -10.21 10.47
CA ARG A 169 -27.76 -11.66 10.69
C ARG A 169 -26.60 -12.31 9.94
N PRO A 170 -26.06 -13.44 10.45
CA PRO A 170 -25.09 -14.22 9.70
C PRO A 170 -25.72 -14.80 8.44
N LEU A 171 -25.02 -14.69 7.32
CA LEU A 171 -25.36 -15.31 6.05
C LEU A 171 -24.64 -16.65 5.87
N ALA A 172 -23.34 -16.69 6.20
CA ALA A 172 -22.52 -17.89 6.15
C ALA A 172 -21.37 -17.87 7.17
N GLU A 173 -21.12 -19.02 7.80
CA GLU A 173 -20.04 -19.24 8.77
C GLU A 173 -18.73 -19.58 8.06
N ILE A 174 -18.27 -18.67 7.19
CA ILE A 174 -17.02 -18.78 6.45
C ILE A 174 -16.35 -17.42 6.34
N ALA A 175 -15.01 -17.40 6.40
CA ALA A 175 -14.25 -16.21 6.10
C ALA A 175 -14.44 -15.84 4.62
N GLY A 176 -14.83 -14.61 4.33
CA GLY A 176 -14.95 -14.10 2.98
C GLY A 176 -14.26 -12.75 2.82
N SER A 177 -13.68 -12.50 1.66
CA SER A 177 -13.23 -11.17 1.22
C SER A 177 -13.74 -10.90 -0.19
N SER A 178 -13.61 -9.65 -0.64
CA SER A 178 -14.02 -9.24 -2.00
C SER A 178 -15.49 -9.57 -2.32
N LEU A 179 -16.39 -9.33 -1.36
CA LEU A 179 -17.81 -9.66 -1.50
C LEU A 179 -18.45 -8.92 -2.69
N GLN A 180 -19.11 -9.65 -3.58
CA GLN A 180 -19.82 -9.11 -4.75
C GLN A 180 -21.19 -9.77 -4.92
N TRP A 181 -22.26 -8.98 -4.82
CA TRP A 181 -23.60 -9.44 -5.19
C TRP A 181 -23.67 -9.72 -6.69
N SER A 182 -24.33 -10.82 -7.05
CA SER A 182 -24.77 -11.08 -8.42
C SER A 182 -25.76 -9.98 -8.86
N PRO A 183 -25.71 -9.48 -10.11
CA PRO A 183 -26.63 -8.46 -10.61
C PRO A 183 -28.12 -8.79 -10.49
N ASP A 184 -28.49 -10.08 -10.50
CA ASP A 184 -29.86 -10.56 -10.28
C ASP A 184 -30.23 -10.74 -8.80
N GLY A 185 -29.32 -10.43 -7.88
CA GLY A 185 -29.54 -10.41 -6.43
C GLY A 185 -29.66 -11.77 -5.76
N LYS A 186 -29.41 -12.88 -6.47
CA LYS A 186 -29.64 -14.23 -5.95
C LYS A 186 -28.46 -14.81 -5.19
N SER A 187 -27.25 -14.31 -5.39
CA SER A 187 -26.04 -14.86 -4.80
C SER A 187 -25.00 -13.78 -4.49
N ILE A 188 -24.05 -14.11 -3.63
CA ILE A 188 -22.86 -13.30 -3.36
C ILE A 188 -21.64 -14.14 -3.68
N ALA A 189 -20.78 -13.66 -4.57
CA ALA A 189 -19.45 -14.21 -4.82
C ALA A 189 -18.45 -13.64 -3.81
N PHE A 190 -17.49 -14.46 -3.42
CA PHE A 190 -16.44 -14.07 -2.48
C PHE A 190 -15.20 -14.94 -2.64
N VAL A 191 -14.07 -14.43 -2.15
CA VAL A 191 -12.83 -15.18 -2.03
C VAL A 191 -12.73 -15.77 -0.63
N SER A 192 -12.34 -17.03 -0.54
CA SER A 192 -12.01 -17.66 0.74
C SER A 192 -10.78 -18.54 0.57
N ASP A 193 -9.95 -18.57 1.60
CA ASP A 193 -8.92 -19.58 1.77
C ASP A 193 -9.40 -20.48 2.92
N PRO A 194 -10.09 -21.61 2.63
CA PRO A 194 -10.36 -22.60 3.66
C PRO A 194 -9.03 -23.28 4.02
N LEU A 195 -8.22 -22.59 4.85
CA LEU A 195 -6.90 -23.03 5.29
C LEU A 195 -6.95 -24.52 5.62
N LEU A 196 -6.38 -25.35 4.75
CA LEU A 196 -6.27 -26.76 5.03
C LEU A 196 -5.33 -26.93 6.24
N PRO A 197 -5.58 -27.88 7.15
CA PRO A 197 -4.67 -28.14 8.25
C PRO A 197 -3.23 -28.32 7.73
N ASN A 198 -2.28 -27.56 8.30
CA ASN A 198 -0.87 -27.52 7.90
C ASN A 198 -0.57 -26.89 6.53
N ASP A 199 -1.49 -26.06 6.00
CA ASP A 199 -1.20 -25.19 4.87
C ASP A 199 -0.48 -23.91 5.31
N ASP A 200 0.85 -23.94 5.27
CA ASP A 200 1.66 -22.75 5.57
C ASP A 200 2.08 -21.97 4.33
N ARG A 201 1.83 -22.48 3.12
CA ARG A 201 2.36 -21.90 1.87
C ARG A 201 1.60 -20.69 1.35
N ARG A 202 0.39 -20.43 1.86
CA ARG A 202 -0.44 -19.28 1.46
C ARG A 202 -0.57 -19.14 -0.07
N ASP A 203 -0.62 -20.27 -0.77
CA ASP A 203 -0.61 -20.34 -2.23
C ASP A 203 -1.96 -20.77 -2.83
N ASN A 204 -3.00 -20.79 -1.99
CA ASN A 204 -4.36 -21.15 -2.37
C ASN A 204 -5.37 -20.10 -1.89
N GLU A 205 -6.19 -19.59 -2.80
CA GLU A 205 -7.37 -18.79 -2.53
C GLU A 205 -8.41 -19.18 -3.57
N ASP A 206 -9.64 -19.48 -3.15
CA ASP A 206 -10.66 -20.02 -4.04
C ASP A 206 -11.89 -19.10 -4.11
N ILE A 207 -12.61 -19.17 -5.23
CA ILE A 207 -13.85 -18.42 -5.44
C ILE A 207 -15.03 -19.27 -5.02
N PHE A 208 -15.88 -18.69 -4.19
CA PHE A 208 -17.12 -19.27 -3.73
C PHE A 208 -18.31 -18.39 -4.12
N ILE A 209 -19.49 -19.00 -4.15
CA ILE A 209 -20.76 -18.27 -4.08
C ILE A 209 -21.62 -18.77 -2.93
N VAL A 210 -22.39 -17.87 -2.32
CA VAL A 210 -23.42 -18.21 -1.34
C VAL A 210 -24.78 -17.65 -1.80
N PRO A 211 -25.89 -18.39 -1.65
CA PRO A 211 -27.22 -17.84 -1.92
C PRO A 211 -27.53 -16.64 -1.02
N ALA A 212 -28.17 -15.60 -1.58
CA ALA A 212 -28.54 -14.39 -0.83
C ALA A 212 -29.52 -14.66 0.34
N GLY A 213 -30.35 -15.70 0.22
CA GLY A 213 -31.23 -16.17 1.28
C GLY A 213 -30.51 -16.88 2.43
N GLY A 214 -29.20 -17.13 2.31
CA GLY A 214 -28.43 -18.00 3.19
C GLY A 214 -28.43 -19.46 2.73
N GLY A 215 -27.51 -20.24 3.31
CA GLY A 215 -27.31 -21.64 2.95
C GLY A 215 -25.83 -22.00 2.85
N ALA A 216 -25.54 -23.21 2.38
CA ALA A 216 -24.17 -23.67 2.20
C ALA A 216 -23.49 -22.94 1.03
N PRO A 217 -22.29 -22.36 1.22
CA PRO A 217 -21.50 -21.85 0.12
C PRO A 217 -21.12 -22.96 -0.87
N ARG A 218 -21.08 -22.63 -2.15
CA ARG A 218 -20.63 -23.50 -3.23
C ARG A 218 -19.29 -23.01 -3.75
N LEU A 219 -18.30 -23.90 -3.74
CA LEU A 219 -16.98 -23.72 -4.34
C LEU A 219 -17.11 -23.69 -5.87
N LEU A 220 -16.53 -22.67 -6.52
CA LEU A 220 -16.51 -22.53 -7.98
C LEU A 220 -15.17 -22.94 -8.59
N THR A 221 -14.08 -22.66 -7.88
CA THR A 221 -12.73 -22.98 -8.34
C THR A 221 -12.08 -23.89 -7.30
N PRO A 222 -11.94 -25.20 -7.58
CA PRO A 222 -11.40 -26.11 -6.58
C PRO A 222 -9.87 -25.97 -6.48
N GLY A 223 -9.36 -25.71 -5.27
CA GLY A 223 -7.94 -25.51 -4.91
C GLY A 223 -6.97 -26.68 -5.14
N THR A 224 -7.26 -27.57 -6.10
CA THR A 224 -6.33 -28.58 -6.62
C THR A 224 -6.33 -28.54 -8.15
N PRO A 225 -5.24 -28.09 -8.81
CA PRO A 225 -3.99 -27.61 -8.20
C PRO A 225 -4.19 -26.32 -7.39
N ARG A 226 -3.28 -26.06 -6.45
CA ARG A 226 -3.38 -24.89 -5.56
C ARG A 226 -3.09 -23.62 -6.32
N PHE A 227 -4.06 -22.71 -6.39
CA PHE A 227 -3.93 -21.45 -7.10
C PHE A 227 -4.48 -20.32 -6.25
N ARG A 228 -3.93 -19.12 -6.41
CA ARG A 228 -4.55 -17.90 -5.88
C ARG A 228 -5.53 -17.37 -6.89
N GLU A 229 -6.82 -17.56 -6.61
CA GLU A 229 -7.94 -17.14 -7.44
C GLU A 229 -8.74 -16.06 -6.71
N VAL A 230 -8.60 -14.83 -7.18
CA VAL A 230 -8.97 -13.64 -6.41
C VAL A 230 -9.77 -12.63 -7.22
N THR A 231 -10.35 -11.67 -6.51
CA THR A 231 -11.04 -10.49 -7.07
C THR A 231 -12.13 -10.86 -8.09
N PRO A 232 -13.15 -11.65 -7.70
CA PRO A 232 -14.23 -12.02 -8.60
C PRO A 232 -15.04 -10.78 -9.02
N SER A 233 -15.49 -10.77 -10.27
CA SER A 233 -16.41 -9.77 -10.82
C SER A 233 -17.48 -10.45 -11.65
N TRP A 234 -18.75 -10.21 -11.32
CA TRP A 234 -19.88 -10.77 -12.05
C TRP A 234 -20.05 -10.13 -13.43
N SER A 235 -20.40 -10.95 -14.42
CA SER A 235 -20.96 -10.46 -15.67
C SER A 235 -22.33 -9.80 -15.41
N PRO A 236 -22.73 -8.77 -16.18
CA PRO A 236 -24.00 -8.08 -15.99
C PRO A 236 -25.24 -8.99 -16.08
N ASP A 237 -25.13 -10.15 -16.72
CA ASP A 237 -26.19 -11.14 -16.86
C ASP A 237 -26.22 -12.23 -15.77
N SER A 238 -25.39 -12.11 -14.72
CA SER A 238 -25.23 -13.08 -13.62
C SER A 238 -24.78 -14.48 -14.04
N ARG A 239 -24.29 -14.70 -15.27
CA ARG A 239 -23.92 -16.06 -15.74
C ARG A 239 -22.45 -16.39 -15.57
N GLN A 240 -21.58 -15.39 -15.55
CA GLN A 240 -20.14 -15.58 -15.54
C GLN A 240 -19.48 -14.74 -14.44
N ILE A 241 -18.30 -15.18 -14.04
CA ILE A 241 -17.42 -14.43 -13.13
C ILE A 241 -16.06 -14.30 -13.81
N ALA A 242 -15.56 -13.06 -13.92
CA ALA A 242 -14.16 -12.81 -14.24
C ALA A 242 -13.35 -12.80 -12.95
N PHE A 243 -12.13 -13.30 -13.00
CA PHE A 243 -11.24 -13.38 -11.83
C PHE A 243 -9.78 -13.44 -12.25
N ALA A 244 -8.88 -13.16 -11.31
CA ALA A 244 -7.44 -13.32 -11.51
C ALA A 244 -7.00 -14.67 -10.95
N SER A 245 -6.18 -15.42 -11.69
CA SER A 245 -5.65 -16.73 -11.28
C SER A 245 -4.17 -16.84 -11.57
N ASP A 246 -3.39 -17.34 -10.62
CA ASP A 246 -1.95 -17.61 -10.80
C ASP A 246 -1.61 -18.98 -11.41
N SER A 247 -2.61 -19.63 -12.01
CA SER A 247 -2.50 -20.98 -12.57
C SER A 247 -1.57 -21.14 -13.77
N SER A 248 -1.20 -20.05 -14.44
CA SER A 248 -0.20 -20.05 -15.51
C SER A 248 1.24 -19.90 -15.00
N GLY A 249 1.43 -19.69 -13.69
CA GLY A 249 2.68 -19.24 -13.07
C GLY A 249 2.75 -17.72 -12.87
N TYR A 250 1.93 -16.95 -13.58
CA TYR A 250 1.67 -15.53 -13.35
C TYR A 250 0.18 -15.32 -13.09
N SER A 251 -0.18 -14.26 -12.36
CA SER A 251 -1.59 -13.90 -12.24
C SER A 251 -2.11 -13.46 -13.61
N ASN A 252 -3.12 -14.12 -14.17
CA ASN A 252 -3.76 -13.69 -15.43
C ASN A 252 -5.29 -13.68 -15.27
N ILE A 253 -5.98 -13.04 -16.23
CA ILE A 253 -7.44 -12.93 -16.19
C ILE A 253 -8.12 -14.16 -16.80
N TYR A 254 -9.07 -14.70 -16.04
CA TYR A 254 -9.92 -15.83 -16.40
C TYR A 254 -11.39 -15.43 -16.34
N VAL A 255 -12.22 -16.18 -17.06
CA VAL A 255 -13.68 -16.13 -16.98
C VAL A 255 -14.21 -17.53 -16.73
N LEU A 256 -15.06 -17.69 -15.72
CA LEU A 256 -15.75 -18.94 -15.41
C LEU A 256 -17.26 -18.80 -15.62
N ASP A 257 -17.90 -19.91 -16.03
CA ASP A 257 -19.35 -20.08 -16.04
C ASP A 257 -19.82 -20.52 -14.65
N THR A 258 -20.79 -19.81 -14.09
CA THR A 258 -21.16 -20.05 -12.69
C THR A 258 -21.92 -21.37 -12.51
N GLN A 259 -22.65 -21.86 -13.51
CA GLN A 259 -23.42 -23.10 -13.38
C GLN A 259 -22.54 -24.34 -13.45
N THR A 260 -21.61 -24.35 -14.40
CA THR A 260 -20.78 -25.51 -14.72
C THR A 260 -19.42 -25.51 -14.02
N GLY A 261 -18.93 -24.33 -13.62
CA GLY A 261 -17.56 -24.15 -13.11
C GLY A 261 -16.49 -24.19 -14.20
N ALA A 262 -16.87 -24.36 -15.47
CA ALA A 262 -15.93 -24.35 -16.59
C ALA A 262 -15.31 -22.95 -16.72
N ASN A 263 -13.99 -22.88 -16.86
CA ASN A 263 -13.28 -21.61 -16.98
C ASN A 263 -12.29 -21.60 -18.16
N ARG A 264 -11.90 -20.38 -18.58
CA ARG A 264 -10.89 -20.15 -19.61
C ARG A 264 -10.10 -18.87 -19.31
N SER A 265 -8.83 -18.83 -19.71
CA SER A 265 -8.04 -17.60 -19.71
C SER A 265 -8.46 -16.67 -20.86
N LEU A 266 -8.33 -15.36 -20.68
CA LEU A 266 -8.55 -14.37 -21.75
C LEU A 266 -7.33 -14.18 -22.66
N ALA A 267 -6.12 -14.29 -22.10
CA ALA A 267 -4.83 -14.41 -22.79
C ALA A 267 -3.74 -14.50 -21.70
N PRO A 268 -3.15 -15.67 -21.42
CA PRO A 268 -2.10 -15.73 -20.41
C PRO A 268 -0.81 -15.12 -20.95
N GLU A 269 -0.24 -14.19 -20.19
CA GLU A 269 1.03 -13.54 -20.46
C GLU A 269 1.97 -13.71 -19.24
N PRO A 270 3.30 -13.72 -19.42
CA PRO A 270 4.27 -13.83 -18.31
C PRO A 270 4.40 -12.50 -17.55
N VAL A 271 3.27 -11.92 -17.15
CA VAL A 271 3.12 -10.65 -16.44
C VAL A 271 1.92 -10.78 -15.50
N ASP A 272 2.01 -10.18 -14.31
CA ASP A 272 0.91 -10.25 -13.34
C ASP A 272 -0.22 -9.27 -13.73
N GLU A 273 -1.42 -9.81 -13.91
CA GLU A 273 -2.67 -9.12 -14.15
C GLU A 273 -3.69 -9.47 -13.06
N PHE A 274 -4.44 -8.48 -12.58
CA PHE A 274 -5.34 -8.68 -11.44
C PHE A 274 -6.53 -7.72 -11.44
N ALA A 275 -7.45 -7.96 -10.49
CA ALA A 275 -8.66 -7.19 -10.24
C ALA A 275 -9.50 -6.93 -11.49
N PRO A 276 -9.96 -7.97 -12.22
CA PRO A 276 -10.80 -7.77 -13.40
C PRO A 276 -12.17 -7.20 -13.03
N LYS A 277 -12.70 -6.31 -13.88
CA LYS A 277 -14.06 -5.76 -13.74
C LYS A 277 -14.77 -5.74 -15.07
N TRP A 278 -15.94 -6.38 -15.14
CA TRP A 278 -16.80 -6.36 -16.32
C TRP A 278 -17.28 -4.94 -16.64
N SER A 279 -17.33 -4.61 -17.93
CA SER A 279 -18.04 -3.44 -18.41
C SER A 279 -19.55 -3.60 -18.17
N PRO A 280 -20.30 -2.52 -17.93
CA PRO A 280 -21.74 -2.58 -17.70
C PRO A 280 -22.54 -3.22 -18.85
N ASP A 281 -22.02 -3.16 -20.08
CA ASP A 281 -22.63 -3.77 -21.27
C ASP A 281 -22.25 -5.26 -21.47
N GLY A 282 -21.32 -5.79 -20.66
CA GLY A 282 -20.88 -7.18 -20.70
C GLY A 282 -19.94 -7.52 -21.87
N ASN A 283 -19.49 -6.54 -22.66
CA ASN A 283 -18.68 -6.80 -23.85
C ASN A 283 -17.16 -6.82 -23.57
N SER A 284 -16.74 -6.22 -22.45
CA SER A 284 -15.32 -6.03 -22.14
C SER A 284 -15.02 -6.27 -20.67
N ILE A 285 -13.75 -6.52 -20.39
CA ILE A 285 -13.22 -6.66 -19.03
C ILE A 285 -12.04 -5.70 -18.90
N ALA A 286 -12.13 -4.79 -17.93
CA ALA A 286 -10.98 -4.00 -17.49
C ALA A 286 -10.15 -4.81 -16.48
N PHE A 287 -8.86 -4.53 -16.39
CA PHE A 287 -7.96 -5.13 -15.41
C PHE A 287 -6.70 -4.28 -15.23
N ILE A 288 -5.92 -4.58 -14.19
CA ILE A 288 -4.62 -3.95 -13.95
C ILE A 288 -3.51 -4.90 -14.36
N ARG A 289 -2.47 -4.36 -15.01
CA ARG A 289 -1.23 -5.07 -15.34
C ARG A 289 -0.06 -4.48 -14.54
N ASN A 290 0.72 -5.34 -13.87
CA ASN A 290 1.92 -5.01 -13.12
C ASN A 290 3.17 -5.37 -13.91
N GLU A 291 3.87 -4.36 -14.43
CA GLU A 291 5.09 -4.53 -15.21
C GLU A 291 6.13 -3.50 -14.75
N ASP A 292 7.34 -3.95 -14.46
CA ASP A 292 8.45 -3.08 -14.02
C ASP A 292 8.12 -2.15 -12.85
N SER A 293 7.43 -2.70 -11.85
CA SER A 293 6.97 -1.96 -10.67
C SER A 293 6.02 -0.79 -11.00
N GLN A 294 5.33 -0.88 -12.14
CA GLN A 294 4.29 0.04 -12.60
C GLN A 294 2.98 -0.69 -12.78
N PHE A 295 1.88 0.01 -12.48
CA PHE A 295 0.54 -0.52 -12.61
C PHE A 295 -0.20 0.27 -13.67
N THR A 296 -0.66 -0.42 -14.69
CA THR A 296 -1.36 0.18 -15.83
C THR A 296 -2.75 -0.41 -15.97
N LEU A 297 -3.71 0.43 -16.34
CA LEU A 297 -5.11 0.03 -16.52
C LEU A 297 -5.33 -0.38 -17.98
N TRP A 298 -5.90 -1.56 -18.19
CA TRP A 298 -6.16 -2.14 -19.50
C TRP A 298 -7.62 -2.57 -19.64
N VAL A 299 -8.09 -2.65 -20.88
CA VAL A 299 -9.40 -3.20 -21.26
C VAL A 299 -9.24 -4.20 -22.40
N THR A 300 -9.89 -5.35 -22.30
CA THR A 300 -9.92 -6.38 -23.35
C THR A 300 -11.36 -6.84 -23.65
N PRO A 301 -11.69 -7.25 -24.89
CA PRO A 301 -12.97 -7.88 -25.18
C PRO A 301 -13.17 -9.17 -24.39
N VAL A 302 -14.40 -9.46 -23.95
CA VAL A 302 -14.72 -10.67 -23.19
C VAL A 302 -14.35 -11.97 -23.93
N GLN A 303 -14.45 -11.99 -25.26
CA GLN A 303 -14.09 -13.17 -26.06
C GLN A 303 -12.57 -13.42 -26.13
N GLY A 304 -11.77 -12.54 -25.50
CA GLY A 304 -10.33 -12.48 -25.70
C GLY A 304 -9.97 -11.63 -26.92
N GLY A 305 -8.69 -11.29 -27.03
CA GLY A 305 -8.19 -10.43 -28.10
C GLY A 305 -7.15 -9.43 -27.59
N ARG A 306 -6.84 -8.44 -28.43
CA ARG A 306 -5.86 -7.40 -28.08
C ARG A 306 -6.43 -6.51 -26.96
N ALA A 307 -5.73 -6.47 -25.84
CA ALA A 307 -5.98 -5.50 -24.78
C ALA A 307 -5.50 -4.09 -25.19
N LEU A 308 -6.19 -3.07 -24.69
CA LEU A 308 -5.87 -1.65 -24.87
C LEU A 308 -5.53 -1.02 -23.52
N ARG A 309 -4.39 -0.33 -23.45
CA ARG A 309 -4.01 0.47 -22.28
C ARG A 309 -4.89 1.72 -22.23
N ILE A 310 -5.60 1.90 -21.12
CA ILE A 310 -6.51 3.02 -20.86
C ILE A 310 -5.83 4.14 -20.08
N SER A 311 -4.89 3.81 -19.18
CA SER A 311 -4.12 4.84 -18.47
C SER A 311 -3.00 5.41 -19.36
N ASP A 312 -2.94 6.73 -19.53
CA ASP A 312 -1.94 7.42 -20.37
C ASP A 312 -0.68 7.88 -19.61
N ARG A 313 -0.61 7.55 -18.31
CA ARG A 313 0.53 7.89 -17.42
C ARG A 313 1.22 6.65 -16.87
N ASP A 314 2.51 6.81 -16.63
CA ASP A 314 3.37 5.86 -15.93
C ASP A 314 3.23 6.01 -14.41
N GLY A 315 3.69 5.01 -13.65
CA GLY A 315 3.50 4.94 -12.20
C GLY A 315 2.43 3.93 -11.79
N VAL A 316 1.62 4.27 -10.78
CA VAL A 316 0.55 3.43 -10.27
C VAL A 316 -0.80 3.95 -10.76
N ASN A 317 -1.57 3.12 -11.48
CA ASN A 317 -2.92 3.45 -11.93
C ASN A 317 -3.92 2.39 -11.44
N GLY A 318 -4.78 2.74 -10.49
CA GLY A 318 -5.94 1.97 -10.05
C GLY A 318 -5.60 0.59 -9.50
N GLY A 319 -4.39 0.38 -8.99
CA GLY A 319 -3.82 -0.95 -8.88
C GLY A 319 -3.02 -1.24 -7.62
N PHE A 320 -2.77 -0.25 -6.75
CA PHE A 320 -1.87 -0.42 -5.61
C PHE A 320 -2.22 0.58 -4.51
N GLU A 321 -2.28 0.11 -3.28
CA GLU A 321 -2.39 0.95 -2.10
C GLU A 321 -1.00 1.10 -1.47
N THR A 322 -0.55 2.35 -1.28
CA THR A 322 0.79 2.61 -0.75
C THR A 322 0.92 2.27 0.72
N ASP A 323 -0.20 2.27 1.46
CA ASP A 323 -0.22 2.12 2.90
C ASP A 323 0.10 0.69 3.35
N ASP A 324 -0.20 -0.32 2.53
CA ASP A 324 0.16 -1.73 2.75
C ASP A 324 1.02 -2.33 1.63
N ALA A 325 1.36 -1.52 0.61
CA ALA A 325 2.19 -1.90 -0.52
C ALA A 325 1.65 -3.13 -1.30
N THR A 326 0.34 -3.33 -1.31
CA THR A 326 -0.31 -4.47 -1.98
C THR A 326 -1.18 -4.08 -3.17
N PRO A 327 -1.25 -4.92 -4.23
CA PRO A 327 -2.07 -4.63 -5.40
C PRO A 327 -3.56 -4.92 -5.21
N HIS A 328 -4.44 -3.91 -5.20
CA HIS A 328 -5.87 -4.06 -4.79
C HIS A 328 -6.92 -3.71 -5.87
N GLY A 329 -6.54 -3.13 -7.02
CA GLY A 329 -7.49 -2.86 -8.11
C GLY A 329 -8.50 -1.73 -7.84
N THR A 330 -8.03 -0.59 -7.34
CA THR A 330 -8.79 0.63 -7.03
C THR A 330 -9.21 1.43 -8.28
N TYR A 331 -10.07 0.83 -9.11
CA TYR A 331 -10.72 1.47 -10.26
C TYR A 331 -12.18 1.02 -10.42
N GLN A 332 -13.04 1.80 -11.09
CA GLN A 332 -14.45 1.43 -11.32
C GLN A 332 -14.95 1.98 -12.67
N TRP A 333 -15.68 1.16 -13.43
CA TRP A 333 -16.46 1.63 -14.58
C TRP A 333 -17.50 2.66 -14.15
N SER A 334 -17.73 3.67 -14.99
CA SER A 334 -18.92 4.51 -14.84
C SER A 334 -20.17 3.68 -15.11
N PRO A 335 -21.33 4.02 -14.53
CA PRO A 335 -22.58 3.27 -14.74
C PRO A 335 -22.99 3.13 -16.21
N ASP A 336 -22.64 4.11 -17.05
CA ASP A 336 -22.90 4.10 -18.50
C ASP A 336 -21.84 3.34 -19.34
N GLY A 337 -20.77 2.85 -18.71
CA GLY A 337 -19.68 2.11 -19.35
C GLY A 337 -18.73 2.94 -20.21
N LYS A 338 -18.89 4.26 -20.29
CA LYS A 338 -18.08 5.11 -21.19
C LYS A 338 -16.78 5.61 -20.58
N LYS A 339 -16.63 5.50 -19.26
CA LYS A 339 -15.48 5.99 -18.50
C LYS A 339 -15.04 4.96 -17.47
N ILE A 340 -13.80 5.10 -17.01
CA ILE A 340 -13.30 4.41 -15.82
C ILE A 340 -12.71 5.47 -14.89
N ALA A 341 -13.18 5.52 -13.64
CA ALA A 341 -12.47 6.22 -12.57
C ALA A 341 -11.42 5.31 -11.96
N PHE A 342 -10.29 5.84 -11.56
CA PHE A 342 -9.19 5.12 -10.96
C PHE A 342 -8.35 6.06 -10.09
N THR A 343 -7.60 5.50 -9.14
CA THR A 343 -6.58 6.25 -8.40
C THR A 343 -5.30 6.33 -9.24
N HIS A 344 -4.54 7.41 -9.13
CA HIS A 344 -3.22 7.48 -9.74
C HIS A 344 -2.21 8.17 -8.83
N SER A 345 -1.04 7.55 -8.71
CA SER A 345 0.13 8.07 -7.98
C SER A 345 1.41 7.79 -8.75
N ASP A 346 2.38 8.68 -8.63
CA ASP A 346 3.72 8.53 -9.18
C ASP A 346 4.76 9.19 -8.26
N PRO A 347 6.08 9.00 -8.46
CA PRO A 347 7.10 9.58 -7.58
C PRO A 347 7.05 11.11 -7.44
N GLY A 348 6.36 11.81 -8.35
CA GLY A 348 6.13 13.24 -8.31
C GLY A 348 4.72 13.69 -7.88
N ARG A 349 3.79 12.76 -7.62
CA ARG A 349 2.40 13.06 -7.28
C ARG A 349 1.79 12.06 -6.31
N THR A 350 1.21 12.58 -5.23
CA THR A 350 0.34 11.83 -4.32
C THR A 350 -0.81 11.14 -5.05
N SER A 351 -1.37 10.10 -4.45
CA SER A 351 -2.54 9.42 -5.03
C SER A 351 -3.75 10.34 -5.11
N ASP A 352 -4.38 10.40 -6.28
CA ASP A 352 -5.58 11.20 -6.55
C ASP A 352 -6.57 10.46 -7.45
N LEU A 353 -7.80 10.96 -7.55
CA LEU A 353 -8.80 10.45 -8.48
C LEU A 353 -8.57 10.96 -9.88
N TRP A 354 -8.63 10.04 -10.83
CA TRP A 354 -8.57 10.27 -12.25
C TRP A 354 -9.72 9.58 -12.96
N VAL A 355 -10.12 10.13 -14.10
CA VAL A 355 -11.15 9.56 -14.95
C VAL A 355 -10.61 9.42 -16.37
N ALA A 356 -10.65 8.21 -16.91
CA ALA A 356 -10.31 7.90 -18.29
C ALA A 356 -11.57 7.77 -19.15
N SER A 357 -11.52 8.31 -20.36
CA SER A 357 -12.50 8.00 -21.41
C SER A 357 -12.09 6.72 -22.13
N ILE A 358 -13.04 5.80 -22.33
CA ILE A 358 -12.78 4.52 -23.01
C ILE A 358 -12.45 4.73 -24.50
N ASP A 359 -13.20 5.59 -25.19
CA ASP A 359 -13.04 5.81 -26.63
C ASP A 359 -11.75 6.55 -26.99
N THR A 360 -11.32 7.49 -26.15
CA THR A 360 -10.19 8.39 -26.45
C THR A 360 -8.93 8.08 -25.66
N THR A 361 -9.01 7.18 -24.66
CA THR A 361 -7.97 6.89 -23.66
C THR A 361 -7.41 8.11 -22.93
N ARG A 362 -8.07 9.26 -23.05
CA ARG A 362 -7.64 10.50 -22.39
C ARG A 362 -7.98 10.41 -20.91
N THR A 363 -7.00 10.68 -20.05
CA THR A 363 -7.23 10.76 -18.61
C THR A 363 -7.37 12.22 -18.17
N THR A 364 -8.17 12.45 -17.13
CA THR A 364 -8.35 13.74 -16.47
C THR A 364 -8.22 13.56 -14.98
N GLN A 365 -7.38 14.39 -14.35
CA GLN A 365 -7.26 14.45 -12.89
C GLN A 365 -8.49 15.15 -12.30
N THR A 366 -9.23 14.45 -11.45
CA THR A 366 -10.49 14.93 -10.85
C THR A 366 -10.24 15.61 -9.51
N THR A 367 -9.25 15.15 -8.74
CA THR A 367 -8.84 15.70 -7.45
C THR A 367 -7.34 15.98 -7.41
N ASN A 368 -6.88 16.87 -6.54
CA ASN A 368 -5.45 17.14 -6.37
C ASN A 368 -5.10 17.34 -4.89
N SER A 369 -4.74 16.23 -4.24
CA SER A 369 -4.39 16.12 -2.82
C SER A 369 -2.98 16.66 -2.52
N MET A 370 -2.15 16.85 -3.56
CA MET A 370 -0.81 17.39 -3.42
C MET A 370 -0.85 18.87 -2.96
N PRO A 371 -0.16 19.23 -1.86
CA PRO A 371 -0.07 20.63 -1.40
C PRO A 371 0.45 21.56 -2.50
N ASN A 372 -0.12 22.77 -2.60
CA ASN A 372 0.20 23.73 -3.67
C ASN A 372 1.70 23.99 -3.86
N GLU A 373 2.46 24.09 -2.77
CA GLU A 373 3.91 24.32 -2.78
C GLU A 373 4.73 23.13 -3.33
N LEU A 374 4.13 21.94 -3.35
CA LEU A 374 4.75 20.70 -3.83
C LEU A 374 4.31 20.32 -5.25
N ARG A 375 3.31 20.99 -5.85
CA ARG A 375 2.80 20.68 -7.22
C ARG A 375 3.82 20.89 -8.36
N ARG A 376 5.06 21.29 -8.06
CA ARG A 376 6.15 21.37 -9.04
C ARG A 376 6.84 20.03 -9.18
N GLU A 377 6.25 19.15 -9.98
CA GLU A 377 6.72 17.78 -10.24
C GLU A 377 8.20 17.65 -10.56
N ALA A 378 8.73 18.65 -11.28
CA ALA A 378 10.12 18.65 -11.66
C ALA A 378 11.03 18.49 -10.44
N ARG A 379 10.62 18.86 -9.22
CA ARG A 379 11.40 18.70 -7.98
C ARG A 379 11.67 17.24 -7.60
N PHE A 380 10.80 16.32 -7.98
CA PHE A 380 10.86 14.92 -7.53
C PHE A 380 11.69 14.04 -8.44
N VAL A 381 12.18 12.94 -7.88
CA VAL A 381 13.07 12.00 -8.53
C VAL A 381 12.33 10.70 -8.84
N TRP A 382 12.40 10.32 -10.11
CA TRP A 382 11.99 9.00 -10.58
C TRP A 382 13.15 8.01 -10.44
N PRO A 383 12.87 6.73 -10.14
CA PRO A 383 13.92 5.73 -9.98
C PRO A 383 14.42 5.22 -11.33
N ASP A 384 15.69 4.79 -11.34
CA ASP A 384 16.17 3.83 -12.32
C ASP A 384 15.73 2.43 -11.89
N THR A 385 15.27 1.59 -12.83
CA THR A 385 15.04 0.17 -12.59
C THR A 385 16.33 -0.60 -12.92
N ILE A 386 16.81 -1.40 -11.98
CA ILE A 386 17.97 -2.29 -12.18
C ILE A 386 17.59 -3.74 -11.90
N ALA A 387 18.41 -4.66 -12.40
CA ALA A 387 18.33 -6.08 -12.06
C ALA A 387 19.73 -6.62 -11.74
N TYR A 388 19.81 -7.57 -10.81
CA TYR A 388 21.06 -8.23 -10.43
C TYR A 388 20.80 -9.69 -10.05
N ARG A 389 21.83 -10.54 -10.20
CA ARG A 389 21.75 -11.95 -9.79
C ARG A 389 22.13 -12.10 -8.32
N SER A 390 21.28 -12.80 -7.58
CA SER A 390 21.52 -13.16 -6.18
C SER A 390 22.38 -14.41 -6.05
N PHE A 391 22.62 -14.86 -4.81
CA PHE A 391 23.55 -15.94 -4.44
C PHE A 391 23.21 -17.31 -5.05
N ASP A 392 21.96 -17.52 -5.47
CA ASP A 392 21.47 -18.74 -6.11
C ASP A 392 21.13 -18.56 -7.60
N GLY A 393 21.57 -17.45 -8.20
CA GLY A 393 21.30 -17.12 -9.60
C GLY A 393 19.94 -16.47 -9.86
N THR A 394 19.07 -16.37 -8.85
CA THR A 394 17.78 -15.65 -8.92
C THR A 394 18.03 -14.20 -9.33
N GLU A 395 17.31 -13.72 -10.34
CA GLU A 395 17.36 -12.32 -10.73
C GLU A 395 16.38 -11.50 -9.89
N VAL A 396 16.91 -10.47 -9.21
CA VAL A 396 16.17 -9.55 -8.35
C VAL A 396 16.09 -8.19 -9.03
N GLN A 397 14.87 -7.65 -9.16
CA GLN A 397 14.64 -6.28 -9.63
C GLN A 397 14.70 -5.30 -8.46
N ALA A 398 15.20 -4.08 -8.69
CA ALA A 398 15.18 -3.02 -7.70
C ALA A 398 14.94 -1.63 -8.33
N LEU A 399 14.41 -0.73 -7.50
CA LEU A 399 14.31 0.70 -7.80
C LEU A 399 15.46 1.45 -7.12
N VAL A 400 16.17 2.29 -7.88
CA VAL A 400 17.28 3.11 -7.40
C VAL A 400 16.97 4.58 -7.63
N TYR A 401 16.69 5.31 -6.56
CA TYR A 401 16.46 6.74 -6.60
C TYR A 401 17.77 7.48 -6.38
N LYS A 402 18.25 8.15 -7.42
CA LYS A 402 19.53 8.89 -7.39
C LYS A 402 19.28 10.37 -7.12
N PRO A 403 19.95 10.96 -6.10
CA PRO A 403 19.81 12.38 -5.81
C PRO A 403 20.29 13.23 -7.00
N ARG A 404 19.60 14.35 -7.25
CA ARG A 404 19.95 15.27 -8.34
C ARG A 404 20.93 16.33 -7.86
N GLY A 405 22.11 16.39 -8.49
CA GLY A 405 23.14 17.38 -8.17
C GLY A 405 24.01 17.02 -6.96
N GLY A 406 25.22 17.57 -6.91
CA GLY A 406 26.29 17.19 -5.97
C GLY A 406 27.40 16.40 -6.68
N LYS A 407 28.67 16.68 -6.37
CA LYS A 407 29.79 15.92 -6.95
C LYS A 407 29.84 14.54 -6.29
N PRO A 408 29.70 13.44 -7.05
CA PRO A 408 29.84 12.10 -6.51
C PRO A 408 31.32 11.81 -6.30
N LYS A 409 31.86 11.99 -5.09
CA LYS A 409 33.16 11.40 -4.67
C LYS A 409 33.22 11.13 -3.16
N PRO A 410 33.35 9.85 -2.72
CA PRO A 410 33.22 8.59 -3.45
C PRO A 410 31.86 7.93 -3.14
N GLY A 411 30.81 8.29 -3.89
CA GLY A 411 29.46 7.73 -3.74
C GLY A 411 28.53 8.55 -2.82
N HIS A 412 27.24 8.24 -2.89
CA HIS A 412 26.21 8.87 -2.06
C HIS A 412 26.05 8.13 -0.73
N PRO A 413 25.75 8.83 0.39
CA PRO A 413 25.18 8.14 1.53
C PRO A 413 23.90 7.43 1.06
N ALA A 414 23.65 6.21 1.53
CA ALA A 414 22.63 5.34 0.97
C ALA A 414 21.64 4.83 2.03
N LEU A 415 20.40 4.60 1.61
CA LEU A 415 19.37 3.97 2.42
C LEU A 415 18.83 2.75 1.69
N LEU A 416 18.85 1.60 2.36
CA LEU A 416 18.11 0.41 1.97
C LEU A 416 16.68 0.50 2.51
N LEU A 417 15.69 0.40 1.62
CA LEU A 417 14.26 0.41 1.95
C LEU A 417 13.65 -0.96 1.70
N PHE A 418 13.11 -1.58 2.75
CA PHE A 418 12.27 -2.77 2.64
C PHE A 418 10.77 -2.39 2.69
N ARG A 419 9.98 -3.00 1.80
CA ARG A 419 8.51 -2.89 1.73
C ARG A 419 7.81 -3.43 2.99
N ASP A 420 6.57 -2.99 3.23
CA ASP A 420 5.82 -3.32 4.46
C ASP A 420 5.23 -4.75 4.48
N THR A 421 4.91 -5.32 3.31
CA THR A 421 4.25 -6.63 3.19
C THR A 421 5.13 -7.72 2.59
N VAL A 422 4.77 -8.97 2.89
CA VAL A 422 5.46 -10.17 2.41
C VAL A 422 5.42 -10.25 0.88
N ASP A 423 4.21 -10.22 0.32
CA ASP A 423 3.92 -10.34 -1.11
C ASP A 423 3.68 -9.01 -1.85
N GLY A 424 3.89 -7.88 -1.16
CA GLY A 424 3.90 -6.56 -1.79
C GLY A 424 5.12 -6.32 -2.69
N GLN A 425 5.23 -5.11 -3.21
CA GLN A 425 6.42 -4.65 -3.95
C GLN A 425 6.66 -3.16 -3.73
N ASN A 426 7.91 -2.72 -3.87
CA ASN A 426 8.22 -1.30 -4.07
C ASN A 426 7.76 -0.91 -5.47
N ALA A 427 6.79 -0.01 -5.56
CA ALA A 427 6.23 0.50 -6.81
C ALA A 427 6.81 1.88 -7.17
N LYS A 428 6.66 2.29 -8.44
CA LYS A 428 6.91 3.67 -8.87
C LYS A 428 5.73 4.56 -8.46
N ALA A 429 5.53 4.71 -7.16
CA ALA A 429 4.48 5.51 -6.53
C ALA A 429 5.07 6.70 -5.76
N TRP A 430 4.19 7.56 -5.24
CA TRP A 430 4.60 8.58 -4.27
C TRP A 430 5.04 7.92 -2.96
N ASP A 431 6.24 8.26 -2.51
CA ASP A 431 6.71 7.93 -1.16
C ASP A 431 7.40 9.18 -0.57
N PRO A 432 6.84 9.75 0.50
CA PRO A 432 7.37 10.97 1.11
C PRO A 432 8.77 10.77 1.70
N PHE A 433 9.12 9.59 2.20
CA PHE A 433 10.45 9.30 2.75
C PHE A 433 11.49 9.23 1.64
N ILE A 434 11.17 8.52 0.55
CA ILE A 434 12.07 8.45 -0.61
C ILE A 434 12.36 9.86 -1.12
N GLN A 435 11.34 10.67 -1.38
CA GLN A 435 11.55 12.01 -1.91
C GLN A 435 12.29 12.92 -0.92
N LEU A 436 11.99 12.82 0.39
CA LEU A 436 12.72 13.53 1.44
C LEU A 436 14.21 13.22 1.38
N PHE A 437 14.59 11.94 1.49
CA PHE A 437 15.99 11.53 1.56
C PHE A 437 16.74 11.82 0.26
N VAL A 438 16.12 11.55 -0.89
CA VAL A 438 16.72 11.80 -2.19
C VAL A 438 16.95 13.29 -2.43
N SER A 439 16.03 14.15 -1.99
CA SER A 439 16.24 15.60 -2.05
C SER A 439 17.35 16.11 -1.12
N ASN A 440 17.68 15.35 -0.07
CA ASN A 440 18.74 15.63 0.89
C ASN A 440 20.08 14.94 0.54
N GLY A 441 20.22 14.40 -0.68
CA GLY A 441 21.49 13.88 -1.20
C GLY A 441 21.75 12.40 -0.90
N TYR A 442 20.78 11.69 -0.35
CA TYR A 442 20.86 10.24 -0.16
C TYR A 442 20.44 9.50 -1.42
N LEU A 443 21.14 8.41 -1.75
CA LEU A 443 20.62 7.40 -2.67
C LEU A 443 19.66 6.50 -1.90
N VAL A 444 18.48 6.23 -2.46
CA VAL A 444 17.54 5.25 -1.89
C VAL A 444 17.49 4.02 -2.79
N PHE A 445 17.79 2.87 -2.21
CA PHE A 445 17.77 1.57 -2.85
C PHE A 445 16.58 0.76 -2.30
N ALA A 446 15.63 0.45 -3.17
CA ALA A 446 14.39 -0.23 -2.81
C ALA A 446 14.26 -1.53 -3.65
N PRO A 447 14.88 -2.63 -3.19
CA PRO A 447 14.82 -3.91 -3.90
C PRO A 447 13.48 -4.62 -3.73
N ASN A 448 12.98 -5.21 -4.80
CA ASN A 448 11.88 -6.17 -4.79
C ASN A 448 12.46 -7.56 -4.57
N VAL A 449 13.03 -7.78 -3.38
CA VAL A 449 13.64 -9.06 -2.95
C VAL A 449 12.69 -10.24 -3.14
N ARG A 450 13.21 -11.47 -3.20
CA ARG A 450 12.39 -12.67 -3.36
C ARG A 450 11.20 -12.69 -2.39
N GLY A 451 10.06 -13.21 -2.84
CA GLY A 451 8.81 -13.06 -2.13
C GLY A 451 7.93 -11.91 -2.60
N SER A 452 8.46 -10.91 -3.33
CA SER A 452 7.66 -9.80 -3.85
C SER A 452 6.65 -10.23 -4.92
N SER A 453 5.61 -9.43 -5.14
CA SER A 453 4.76 -9.51 -6.34
C SER A 453 5.46 -8.97 -7.60
N GLY A 454 4.82 -9.14 -8.77
CA GLY A 454 5.27 -8.59 -10.05
C GLY A 454 6.21 -9.48 -10.87
N ARG A 455 6.50 -10.69 -10.37
CA ARG A 455 7.40 -11.67 -11.00
C ARG A 455 6.84 -13.09 -10.97
N GLY A 456 5.52 -13.21 -10.84
CA GLY A 456 4.81 -14.49 -10.82
C GLY A 456 4.88 -15.24 -9.49
N LYS A 457 4.15 -16.35 -9.46
CA LYS A 457 3.94 -17.22 -8.30
C LYS A 457 5.23 -17.79 -7.74
N ASP A 458 6.09 -18.32 -8.61
CA ASP A 458 7.32 -18.99 -8.19
C ASP A 458 8.26 -18.04 -7.46
N TYR A 459 8.43 -16.81 -7.99
CA TYR A 459 9.25 -15.78 -7.34
C TYR A 459 8.68 -15.37 -5.98
N ARG A 460 7.35 -15.28 -5.85
CA ARG A 460 6.67 -14.99 -4.58
C ARG A 460 6.86 -16.11 -3.54
N GLN A 461 7.02 -17.36 -3.98
CA GLN A 461 7.21 -18.51 -3.09
C GLN A 461 8.68 -18.76 -2.69
N LEU A 462 9.66 -18.11 -3.34
CA LEU A 462 11.08 -18.25 -2.99
C LEU A 462 11.45 -17.82 -1.56
N VAL A 463 10.59 -17.06 -0.88
CA VAL A 463 10.81 -16.61 0.51
C VAL A 463 10.20 -17.57 1.55
N PHE A 464 9.38 -18.53 1.12
CA PHE A 464 8.77 -19.50 2.02
C PHE A 464 9.85 -20.21 2.84
N GLU A 465 9.72 -20.17 4.17
CA GLU A 465 10.66 -20.69 5.19
C GLU A 465 12.04 -20.01 5.24
N HIS A 466 12.27 -18.97 4.43
CA HIS A 466 13.56 -18.30 4.27
C HIS A 466 13.54 -16.78 4.53
N GLY A 467 12.41 -16.26 5.01
CA GLY A 467 12.21 -14.85 5.33
C GLY A 467 13.15 -14.34 6.41
N GLY A 468 13.64 -13.11 6.25
CA GLY A 468 14.68 -12.55 7.10
C GLY A 468 16.05 -13.22 6.95
N ASP A 469 16.27 -14.00 5.88
CA ASP A 469 17.58 -14.60 5.52
C ASP A 469 17.87 -14.47 4.02
N HIS A 470 17.14 -15.18 3.16
CA HIS A 470 17.44 -15.16 1.73
C HIS A 470 17.10 -13.79 1.08
N ASP A 471 15.99 -13.20 1.48
CA ASP A 471 15.57 -11.85 1.12
C ASP A 471 16.55 -10.76 1.60
N VAL A 472 17.12 -10.90 2.80
CA VAL A 472 18.17 -10.02 3.30
C VAL A 472 19.45 -10.17 2.47
N ARG A 473 19.83 -11.40 2.08
CA ARG A 473 20.99 -11.64 1.20
C ARG A 473 20.77 -11.03 -0.19
N ASP A 474 19.56 -11.11 -0.74
CA ASP A 474 19.22 -10.41 -1.99
C ASP A 474 19.51 -8.92 -1.87
N ALA A 475 19.09 -8.28 -0.77
CA ALA A 475 19.34 -6.86 -0.55
C ALA A 475 20.84 -6.53 -0.39
N PHE A 476 21.60 -7.39 0.30
CA PHE A 476 23.05 -7.19 0.49
C PHE A 476 23.82 -7.26 -0.84
N ILE A 477 23.50 -8.23 -1.68
CA ILE A 477 24.11 -8.36 -3.01
C ILE A 477 23.78 -7.15 -3.89
N GLY A 478 22.55 -6.64 -3.80
CA GLY A 478 22.15 -5.41 -4.48
C GLY A 478 22.96 -4.20 -4.02
N LEU A 479 23.15 -4.04 -2.70
CA LEU A 479 24.01 -2.98 -2.15
C LEU A 479 25.47 -3.12 -2.60
N ASP A 480 26.01 -4.33 -2.60
CA ASP A 480 27.38 -4.62 -3.05
C ASP A 480 27.53 -4.32 -4.55
N ASN A 481 26.51 -4.61 -5.35
CA ASN A 481 26.46 -4.24 -6.76
C ASN A 481 26.50 -2.71 -6.96
N LEU A 482 25.70 -1.95 -6.20
CA LEU A 482 25.75 -0.47 -6.24
C LEU A 482 27.11 0.09 -5.78
N SER A 483 27.68 -0.51 -4.74
CA SER A 483 29.00 -0.15 -4.22
C SER A 483 30.11 -0.38 -5.26
N SER A 484 30.09 -1.53 -5.95
CA SER A 484 31.07 -1.87 -7.00
C SER A 484 31.06 -0.89 -8.18
N GLN A 485 29.92 -0.24 -8.42
CA GLN A 485 29.76 0.80 -9.44
C GLN A 485 30.16 2.20 -8.93
N GLY A 486 30.56 2.33 -7.67
CA GLY A 486 30.90 3.60 -7.03
C GLY A 486 29.69 4.50 -6.75
N LEU A 487 28.47 3.95 -6.72
CA LEU A 487 27.24 4.72 -6.53
C LEU A 487 26.98 5.07 -5.06
N ILE A 488 27.40 4.21 -4.13
CA ILE A 488 27.16 4.39 -2.69
C ILE A 488 28.47 4.50 -1.90
N ASP A 489 28.42 5.29 -0.84
CA ASP A 489 29.44 5.36 0.19
C ASP A 489 29.14 4.31 1.27
N THR A 490 29.94 3.24 1.28
CA THR A 490 29.76 2.09 2.20
C THR A 490 29.96 2.45 3.67
N GLN A 491 30.55 3.60 3.99
CA GLN A 491 30.67 4.08 5.36
C GLN A 491 29.43 4.82 5.85
N ARG A 492 28.45 5.10 4.96
CA ARG A 492 27.22 5.85 5.27
C ARG A 492 25.99 5.18 4.68
N VAL A 493 25.78 3.91 5.06
CA VAL A 493 24.59 3.15 4.69
C VAL A 493 23.65 3.02 5.89
N GLY A 494 22.37 3.33 5.70
CA GLY A 494 21.30 3.04 6.65
C GLY A 494 20.29 2.04 6.08
N VAL A 495 19.46 1.46 6.94
CA VAL A 495 18.36 0.58 6.54
C VAL A 495 17.06 1.00 7.22
N PHE A 496 15.95 0.96 6.51
CA PHE A 496 14.64 1.19 7.11
C PHE A 496 13.54 0.38 6.42
N GLY A 497 12.46 0.18 7.16
CA GLY A 497 11.26 -0.48 6.66
C GLY A 497 10.18 -0.48 7.73
N ALA A 498 8.97 -0.76 7.28
CA ALA A 498 7.79 -0.83 8.13
C ALA A 498 7.21 -2.25 8.18
N GLY A 499 6.52 -2.64 9.26
CA GLY A 499 5.95 -3.99 9.43
C GLY A 499 6.88 -5.14 9.03
N THR A 500 6.60 -5.86 7.92
CA THR A 500 7.49 -6.92 7.41
C THR A 500 8.85 -6.36 7.01
N GLY A 501 8.90 -5.20 6.37
CA GLY A 501 10.15 -4.51 6.05
C GLY A 501 10.90 -4.03 7.29
N GLY A 502 10.19 -3.71 8.37
CA GLY A 502 10.79 -3.44 9.68
C GLY A 502 11.46 -4.71 10.26
N PHE A 503 10.81 -5.87 10.12
CA PHE A 503 11.42 -7.17 10.42
C PHE A 503 12.65 -7.47 9.54
N LEU A 504 12.61 -7.17 8.24
CA LEU A 504 13.78 -7.36 7.36
C LEU A 504 14.92 -6.39 7.71
N ALA A 505 14.61 -5.15 8.08
CA ALA A 505 15.59 -4.18 8.54
C ALA A 505 16.30 -4.65 9.83
N THR A 506 15.54 -5.25 10.77
CA THR A 506 16.09 -5.75 12.03
C THR A 506 16.91 -7.02 11.81
N ALA A 507 16.45 -7.93 10.95
CA ALA A 507 17.18 -9.13 10.54
C ALA A 507 18.48 -8.78 9.79
N ALA A 508 18.44 -7.81 8.87
CA ALA A 508 19.62 -7.28 8.17
C ALA A 508 20.69 -6.79 9.15
N LEU A 509 20.26 -6.05 10.17
CA LEU A 509 21.17 -5.54 11.19
C LEU A 509 21.76 -6.63 12.09
N VAL A 510 21.02 -7.71 12.36
CA VAL A 510 21.55 -8.88 13.09
C VAL A 510 22.62 -9.61 12.27
N LYS A 511 22.43 -9.70 10.94
CA LYS A 511 23.32 -10.45 10.04
C LYS A 511 24.59 -9.69 9.67
N ASP A 512 24.53 -8.36 9.56
CA ASP A 512 25.69 -7.53 9.20
C ASP A 512 25.58 -6.14 9.84
N GLU A 513 25.93 -6.05 11.12
CA GLU A 513 25.91 -4.78 11.87
C GLU A 513 26.91 -3.76 11.29
N ALA A 514 28.08 -4.20 10.81
CA ALA A 514 29.14 -3.31 10.34
C ALA A 514 28.72 -2.50 9.10
N ARG A 515 27.85 -3.10 8.27
CA ARG A 515 27.28 -2.50 7.06
C ARG A 515 26.41 -1.28 7.35
N PHE A 516 25.66 -1.27 8.46
CA PHE A 516 24.65 -0.23 8.71
C PHE A 516 25.06 0.73 9.82
N LYS A 517 24.99 2.03 9.55
CA LYS A 517 25.25 3.10 10.52
C LYS A 517 23.98 3.58 11.23
N ALA A 518 22.83 3.29 10.65
CA ALA A 518 21.54 3.54 11.27
C ALA A 518 20.53 2.50 10.80
N ALA A 519 19.60 2.14 11.68
CA ALA A 519 18.47 1.30 11.35
C ALA A 519 17.19 1.89 11.93
N VAL A 520 16.14 1.96 11.12
CA VAL A 520 14.82 2.41 11.54
C VAL A 520 13.82 1.27 11.34
N CYS A 521 13.27 0.78 12.45
CA CYS A 521 12.20 -0.21 12.45
C CYS A 521 10.88 0.50 12.77
N LEU A 522 10.01 0.63 11.76
CA LEU A 522 8.67 1.20 11.93
C LEU A 522 7.67 0.07 12.20
N TYR A 523 7.19 -0.04 13.44
CA TYR A 523 6.19 -1.04 13.89
C TYR A 523 6.45 -2.49 13.42
N GLY A 524 7.72 -2.84 13.17
CA GLY A 524 8.15 -4.15 12.71
C GLY A 524 8.47 -5.11 13.84
N ILE A 525 8.74 -6.36 13.48
CA ILE A 525 9.00 -7.44 14.45
C ILE A 525 10.48 -7.43 14.83
N VAL A 526 10.76 -7.31 16.13
CA VAL A 526 12.11 -7.37 16.71
C VAL A 526 12.35 -8.61 17.56
N ASP A 527 11.27 -9.31 17.92
CA ASP A 527 11.27 -10.62 18.57
C ASP A 527 10.29 -11.54 17.84
N ALA A 528 10.84 -12.36 16.95
CA ALA A 528 10.06 -13.28 16.14
C ALA A 528 9.42 -14.39 16.97
N ALA A 529 10.03 -14.78 18.10
CA ALA A 529 9.49 -15.84 18.96
C ALA A 529 8.25 -15.35 19.71
N THR A 530 8.31 -14.12 20.23
CA THR A 530 7.13 -13.46 20.80
C THR A 530 6.05 -13.24 19.75
N ALA A 531 6.42 -12.78 18.54
CA ALA A 531 5.46 -12.62 17.45
C ALA A 531 4.70 -13.92 17.14
N ALA A 532 5.40 -15.06 17.08
CA ALA A 532 4.79 -16.36 16.81
C ALA A 532 3.82 -16.86 17.90
N SER A 533 3.83 -16.26 19.10
CA SER A 533 2.88 -16.60 20.16
C SER A 533 1.50 -15.98 19.95
N TYR A 534 1.38 -14.97 19.08
CA TYR A 534 0.09 -14.35 18.73
C TYR A 534 -0.61 -15.18 17.66
N PRO A 535 -1.88 -15.60 17.86
CA PRO A 535 -2.62 -16.40 16.90
C PRO A 535 -2.67 -15.80 15.49
N GLU A 536 -2.78 -14.47 15.38
CA GLU A 536 -2.84 -13.75 14.11
C GLU A 536 -1.52 -13.80 13.33
N MET A 537 -0.41 -14.04 14.03
CA MET A 537 0.94 -14.05 13.48
C MET A 537 1.49 -15.47 13.29
N ALA A 538 0.78 -16.49 13.78
CA ALA A 538 1.22 -17.89 13.68
C ALA A 538 1.48 -18.31 12.22
N LEU A 539 0.55 -17.98 11.31
CA LEU A 539 0.71 -18.28 9.87
C LEU A 539 1.84 -17.46 9.25
N TRP A 540 1.97 -16.18 9.59
CA TRP A 540 3.08 -15.33 9.12
C TRP A 540 4.43 -15.92 9.53
N SER A 541 4.56 -16.35 10.79
CA SER A 541 5.78 -16.94 11.32
C SER A 541 6.12 -18.27 10.66
N ARG A 542 5.13 -19.17 10.47
CA ARG A 542 5.37 -20.43 9.78
C ARG A 542 5.70 -20.23 8.30
N TYR A 543 5.02 -19.30 7.61
CA TYR A 543 5.33 -18.97 6.21
C TYR A 543 6.75 -18.42 6.03
N LEU A 544 7.20 -17.47 6.84
CA LEU A 544 8.52 -16.85 6.65
C LEU A 544 9.67 -17.63 7.30
N ILE A 545 9.45 -18.26 8.45
CA ILE A 545 10.54 -18.87 9.25
C ILE A 545 10.54 -20.40 9.13
N GLY A 546 9.43 -21.01 8.72
CA GLY A 546 9.32 -22.44 8.42
C GLY A 546 9.11 -23.36 9.63
N SER A 547 8.76 -22.82 10.80
CA SER A 547 8.49 -23.64 12.00
C SER A 547 7.80 -22.82 13.10
N THR A 548 7.45 -23.48 14.20
CA THR A 548 7.21 -22.84 15.50
C THR A 548 8.54 -22.55 16.23
N PRO A 549 8.55 -21.63 17.23
CA PRO A 549 9.74 -21.37 18.05
C PRO A 549 10.30 -22.61 18.76
N MET A 550 9.47 -23.59 19.09
CA MET A 550 9.91 -24.86 19.68
C MET A 550 10.50 -25.81 18.63
N GLY A 551 9.97 -25.82 17.41
CA GLY A 551 10.44 -26.70 16.34
C GLY A 551 11.77 -26.25 15.73
N ASN A 552 12.06 -24.94 15.72
CA ASN A 552 13.31 -24.40 15.20
C ASN A 552 13.77 -23.14 15.98
N PRO A 553 14.18 -23.30 17.25
CA PRO A 553 14.54 -22.16 18.10
C PRO A 553 15.69 -21.32 17.53
N LEU A 554 16.61 -21.92 16.79
CA LEU A 554 17.74 -21.21 16.18
C LEU A 554 17.28 -20.23 15.10
N ALA A 555 16.35 -20.64 14.21
CA ALA A 555 15.86 -19.75 13.16
C ALA A 555 15.18 -18.49 13.71
N PHE A 556 14.42 -18.64 14.80
CA PHE A 556 13.81 -17.52 15.52
C PHE A 556 14.87 -16.68 16.26
N TYR A 557 15.85 -17.32 16.88
CA TYR A 557 16.93 -16.63 17.59
C TYR A 557 17.71 -15.69 16.66
N GLU A 558 18.14 -16.18 15.50
CA GLU A 558 18.95 -15.44 14.51
C GLU A 558 18.20 -14.33 13.76
N ARG A 559 16.87 -14.29 13.86
CA ARG A 559 16.01 -13.27 13.23
C ARG A 559 15.39 -12.30 14.24
N SER A 560 15.76 -12.43 15.51
CA SER A 560 15.22 -11.61 16.60
C SER A 560 16.29 -10.67 17.13
N LEU A 561 16.16 -9.39 16.75
CA LEU A 561 17.02 -8.30 17.21
C LEU A 561 17.18 -8.26 18.73
N ILE A 562 16.12 -8.58 19.49
CA ILE A 562 16.13 -8.54 20.96
C ILE A 562 17.27 -9.38 21.57
N ASN A 563 17.66 -10.48 20.92
CA ASN A 563 18.70 -11.40 21.42
C ASN A 563 20.12 -10.85 21.29
N PHE A 564 20.29 -9.73 20.59
CA PHE A 564 21.59 -9.18 20.26
C PHE A 564 21.83 -7.80 20.86
N VAL A 565 20.86 -7.20 21.58
CA VAL A 565 20.92 -5.82 22.09
C VAL A 565 22.15 -5.58 22.99
N ASP A 566 22.45 -6.51 23.91
CA ASP A 566 23.57 -6.37 24.85
C ASP A 566 24.95 -6.57 24.21
N LYS A 567 25.01 -7.22 23.05
CA LYS A 567 26.26 -7.46 22.31
C LYS A 567 26.65 -6.28 21.43
N ARG A 568 25.80 -5.25 21.33
CA ARG A 568 26.03 -4.11 20.43
C ARG A 568 26.96 -3.11 21.09
N SER A 569 28.03 -2.78 20.38
CA SER A 569 29.06 -1.92 20.91
C SER A 569 28.53 -0.50 21.10
N LYS A 570 28.99 0.22 22.13
CA LYS A 570 28.61 1.61 22.44
C LYS A 570 28.97 2.65 21.34
N GLY A 571 29.42 2.20 20.16
CA GLY A 571 29.82 3.05 19.03
C GLY A 571 29.29 2.61 17.65
N SER A 572 28.49 1.56 17.55
CA SER A 572 27.99 1.02 16.27
C SER A 572 26.53 1.40 16.01
N GLY A 573 26.32 2.60 15.46
CA GLY A 573 25.05 3.05 14.88
C GLY A 573 23.88 3.28 15.85
N SER A 574 22.98 4.19 15.48
CA SER A 574 21.74 4.43 16.23
C SER A 574 20.61 3.57 15.68
N ILE A 575 19.93 2.84 16.55
CA ILE A 575 18.71 2.10 16.21
C ILE A 575 17.54 2.86 16.78
N THR A 576 16.61 3.22 15.91
CA THR A 576 15.32 3.78 16.33
C THR A 576 14.26 2.73 16.06
N VAL A 577 13.63 2.27 17.13
CA VAL A 577 12.44 1.41 17.05
C VAL A 577 11.25 2.29 17.38
N SER A 578 10.37 2.50 16.40
CA SER A 578 9.12 3.22 16.62
C SER A 578 7.98 2.21 16.67
N SER A 579 7.29 2.14 17.79
CA SER A 579 6.00 1.45 17.89
C SER A 579 4.87 2.47 17.82
N ARG A 580 4.06 2.41 16.76
CA ARG A 580 2.65 2.82 16.89
C ARG A 580 1.91 1.67 17.56
N THR A 581 0.83 1.97 18.27
CA THR A 581 -0.10 1.01 18.89
C THR A 581 -0.66 0.02 17.86
N ASN A 582 0.14 -0.98 17.49
CA ASN A 582 -0.19 -1.96 16.48
C ASN A 582 -0.73 -3.22 17.16
N ARG A 583 -2.06 -3.39 17.18
CA ARG A 583 -2.70 -4.59 17.77
C ARG A 583 -2.31 -5.88 17.06
N LYS A 584 -1.88 -5.84 15.78
CA LYS A 584 -1.44 -7.04 15.03
C LYS A 584 -0.13 -7.63 15.55
N VAL A 585 0.74 -6.83 16.17
CA VAL A 585 2.08 -7.26 16.61
C VAL A 585 2.18 -7.34 18.14
N GLY A 586 1.14 -6.91 18.87
CA GLY A 586 1.22 -6.72 20.31
C GLY A 586 2.18 -5.58 20.67
N ASN A 587 1.84 -4.78 21.67
CA ASN A 587 2.65 -3.63 22.11
C ASN A 587 3.90 -4.04 22.91
N THR A 588 4.45 -5.23 22.64
CA THR A 588 5.48 -5.92 23.43
C THR A 588 6.79 -6.11 22.68
N GLY A 589 6.84 -5.80 21.37
CA GLY A 589 8.10 -5.80 20.60
C GLY A 589 9.14 -4.83 21.17
N ALA A 590 8.72 -3.74 21.82
CA ALA A 590 9.59 -2.99 22.71
C ALA A 590 9.17 -3.29 24.16
N PRO A 591 10.08 -3.72 25.05
CA PRO A 591 9.73 -3.94 26.44
C PRO A 591 9.23 -2.64 27.07
N THR A 592 8.02 -2.65 27.62
CA THR A 592 7.49 -1.62 28.54
C THR A 592 8.10 -1.73 29.95
N THR A 593 9.19 -2.48 30.12
CA THR A 593 9.80 -2.80 31.42
C THR A 593 10.77 -1.74 31.96
N CYS A 594 10.59 -0.47 31.59
CA CYS A 594 11.19 0.67 32.31
C CYS A 594 10.17 1.52 33.08
N ALA A 595 8.96 0.99 33.33
CA ALA A 595 7.96 1.64 34.17
C ALA A 595 7.63 0.80 35.41
N SER A 596 8.54 0.74 36.38
CA SER A 596 8.22 0.80 37.83
C SER A 596 9.46 0.51 38.69
N ARG A 597 10.07 1.57 39.23
CA ARG A 597 10.45 1.66 40.64
C ARG A 597 10.88 3.10 40.93
N SER A 598 10.15 3.70 41.86
CA SER A 598 10.33 5.05 42.37
C SER A 598 11.63 5.18 43.19
N LYS A 599 12.49 6.15 42.83
CA LYS A 599 13.17 7.15 43.70
C LYS A 599 14.34 7.88 42.97
N PRO A 600 14.76 9.08 43.43
CA PRO A 600 15.15 10.20 42.57
C PRO A 600 16.66 10.41 42.38
N TRP A 601 17.00 10.97 41.20
CA TRP A 601 18.20 11.75 40.84
C TRP A 601 19.59 11.08 40.93
N ALA A 602 20.15 10.68 39.77
CA ALA A 602 21.59 10.64 39.45
C ALA A 602 21.78 10.52 37.91
N PRO A 603 22.91 10.96 37.32
CA PRO A 603 22.96 11.66 36.04
C PRO A 603 22.94 10.77 34.79
N CYS A 604 22.43 11.36 33.70
CA CYS A 604 22.32 10.81 32.34
C CYS A 604 23.58 10.06 31.87
N LEU A 605 23.42 8.78 31.54
CA LEU A 605 24.32 8.05 30.66
C LEU A 605 23.90 8.33 29.20
N LYS A 606 24.76 9.05 28.49
CA LYS A 606 24.63 9.37 27.06
C LYS A 606 24.67 8.08 26.22
N ASN A 607 23.75 8.03 25.24
CA ASN A 607 23.72 7.18 24.04
C ASN A 607 23.42 5.69 24.22
N THR A 608 22.13 5.32 24.33
CA THR A 608 21.60 3.99 23.92
C THR A 608 20.07 4.02 23.83
N CYS A 609 19.50 3.31 22.84
CA CYS A 609 18.07 2.99 22.60
C CYS A 609 17.03 4.09 22.89
N LEU A 610 16.63 4.86 21.87
CA LEU A 610 15.35 5.57 21.88
C LEU A 610 14.25 4.61 21.39
N VAL A 611 13.56 3.99 22.35
CA VAL A 611 12.18 3.55 22.16
C VAL A 611 11.33 4.79 22.40
N GLU A 612 11.03 5.53 21.33
CA GLU A 612 10.15 6.70 21.41
C GLU A 612 8.71 6.30 21.08
N SER A 613 7.91 6.10 22.12
CA SER A 613 6.48 6.37 22.04
C SER A 613 6.30 7.88 22.07
N GLU A 614 6.04 8.46 20.90
CA GLU A 614 5.72 9.88 20.68
C GLU A 614 6.75 10.90 21.21
N ARG A 615 7.66 11.36 20.34
CA ARG A 615 8.18 12.75 20.20
C ARG A 615 9.45 12.73 19.37
N PHE A 616 9.57 13.56 18.34
CA PHE A 616 10.86 13.82 17.68
C PHE A 616 11.63 14.89 18.45
N VAL A 617 12.85 14.59 18.91
CA VAL A 617 13.80 15.61 19.40
C VAL A 617 15.13 15.48 18.66
N SER A 618 15.48 16.46 17.84
CA SER A 618 16.87 16.67 17.40
C SER A 618 17.62 17.44 18.48
N ALA A 619 18.75 16.88 18.96
CA ALA A 619 19.71 17.68 19.70
C ALA A 619 20.38 18.69 18.76
N GLU A 620 20.46 19.94 19.20
CA GLU A 620 21.06 21.11 18.52
C GLU A 620 20.16 21.86 17.50
N ALA A 621 19.07 22.46 18.01
CA ALA A 621 18.71 23.87 17.82
C ALA A 621 17.26 24.10 18.29
N GLY A 622 17.06 25.10 19.17
CA GLY A 622 15.79 25.75 19.54
C GLY A 622 14.47 25.01 19.28
N GLU A 623 13.85 24.56 20.37
CA GLU A 623 12.50 23.99 20.51
C GLU A 623 11.48 24.39 19.41
N ARG A 624 11.10 23.42 18.56
CA ARG A 624 9.80 23.36 17.88
C ARG A 624 9.33 21.91 17.83
N GLU A 625 8.07 21.68 18.19
CA GLU A 625 7.43 20.37 18.18
C GLU A 625 7.16 19.91 16.74
N PHE A 626 7.66 18.71 16.37
CA PHE A 626 7.39 18.11 15.05
C PHE A 626 6.67 16.77 15.21
N GLY A 627 5.47 16.67 14.64
CA GLY A 627 4.71 15.42 14.54
C GLY A 627 4.41 15.14 13.07
N ILE A 628 4.94 14.04 12.54
CA ILE A 628 4.66 13.55 11.18
C ILE A 628 3.34 12.76 11.23
N PRO A 629 2.27 13.18 10.53
CA PRO A 629 1.07 12.39 10.42
C PRO A 629 1.25 11.39 9.27
N TYR A 630 1.70 10.17 9.58
CA TYR A 630 1.12 9.04 8.86
C TYR A 630 -0.37 9.07 9.16
N ALA A 631 -1.21 9.12 8.14
CA ALA A 631 -2.67 9.21 8.24
C ALA A 631 -3.29 7.94 8.86
N LEU A 632 -3.07 7.77 10.15
CA LEU A 632 -3.90 7.15 11.18
C LEU A 632 -3.58 8.00 12.43
N SER A 633 -4.63 8.60 12.98
CA SER A 633 -4.67 9.82 13.80
C SER A 633 -3.68 9.93 14.98
N ARG A 634 -3.41 11.18 15.37
CA ARG A 634 -2.96 11.53 16.74
C ARG A 634 -4.01 11.07 17.75
N GLY A 635 -3.55 10.51 18.88
CA GLY A 635 -4.17 10.53 20.22
C GLY A 635 -5.60 10.07 20.39
#